data_AF-A0A3N2M493-F1
#
_entry.id   AF-A0A3N2M493-F1
#
_cell.length_a   1.000
_cell.length_b   1.000
_cell.length_c   1.000
_cell.angle_alpha   90.00
_cell.angle_beta   90.00
_cell.angle_gamma   90.00
#
_symmetry.space_group_name_H-M   'P 1'
#
loop_
_entity.id
_entity.type
_entity.pdbx_description
1 polymer ?
#
loop_
_entity_poly.entity_id
_entity_poly.type
_entity_poly.pdbx_seq_one_letter_code
_entity_poly.pdbx_strand_id
1 'polypeptide(L)'
;MEPITSNDFLNSVLENEAWKEVSQCGYLSMAMVEKFADNLDWEEVSGNSHVIWTVEGINKFANRIHWDEFSRSCPENLLSETTLQKFASKWDWKALSNRDDIYNNWHLLEKFADKVNWGEVITNWRIEKPLEFFARFQQYIPMSKLQDSRLWNAMVEARAKRLMQEAMGIVD
;
A
#
# COMPACT_ATOMS: atom_id res chain seq x y z
N MET A 1 12.32 35.29 -30.13
CA MET A 1 11.27 34.62 -29.33
C MET A 1 9.96 35.24 -29.74
N GLU A 2 9.12 34.49 -30.47
CA GLU A 2 7.75 34.93 -30.75
C GLU A 2 6.93 34.87 -29.45
N PRO A 3 6.05 35.86 -29.19
CA PRO A 3 5.19 35.83 -28.01
C PRO A 3 4.13 34.75 -28.19
N ILE A 4 4.04 33.83 -27.23
CA ILE A 4 2.95 32.85 -27.13
C ILE A 4 1.64 33.63 -27.11
N THR A 5 0.77 33.40 -28.09
CA THR A 5 -0.52 34.08 -28.13
C THR A 5 -1.39 33.59 -26.97
N SER A 6 -2.32 34.41 -26.49
CA SER A 6 -3.24 34.01 -25.41
C SER A 6 -3.99 32.70 -25.70
N ASN A 7 -4.16 32.35 -26.98
CA ASN A 7 -4.82 31.12 -27.42
C ASN A 7 -3.90 29.89 -27.27
N ASP A 8 -2.62 30.02 -27.62
CA ASP A 8 -1.64 28.93 -27.48
C ASP A 8 -1.38 28.59 -26.01
N PHE A 9 -1.32 29.61 -25.16
CA PHE A 9 -1.24 29.41 -23.72
C PHE A 9 -2.46 28.65 -23.19
N LEU A 10 -3.68 29.10 -23.52
CA LEU A 10 -4.91 28.43 -23.09
C LEU A 10 -4.96 26.98 -23.58
N ASN A 11 -4.60 26.72 -24.84
CA ASN A 11 -4.56 25.37 -25.40
C ASN A 11 -3.58 24.47 -24.65
N SER A 12 -2.40 24.97 -24.28
CA SER A 12 -1.42 24.19 -23.51
C SER A 12 -1.92 23.84 -22.10
N VAL A 13 -2.64 24.76 -21.45
CA VAL A 13 -3.25 24.51 -20.15
C VAL A 13 -4.37 23.48 -20.27
N LEU A 14 -5.24 23.62 -21.27
CA LEU A 14 -6.33 22.66 -21.53
C LEU A 14 -5.80 21.25 -21.82
N GLU A 15 -4.73 21.14 -22.62
CA GLU A 15 -4.11 19.86 -22.94
C GLU A 15 -3.53 19.18 -21.69
N ASN A 16 -2.84 19.92 -20.82
CA ASN A 16 -2.31 19.39 -19.57
C ASN A 16 -3.40 18.90 -18.62
N GLU A 17 -4.47 19.69 -18.44
CA GLU A 17 -5.62 19.29 -17.63
C GLU A 17 -6.33 18.06 -18.22
N ALA A 18 -6.47 17.99 -19.54
CA ALA A 18 -7.04 16.82 -20.22
C ALA A 18 -6.22 15.54 -19.97
N TRP A 19 -4.88 15.63 -19.98
CA TRP A 19 -4.04 14.48 -19.68
C TRP A 19 -4.09 14.03 -18.22
N LYS A 20 -4.30 14.96 -17.27
CA LYS A 20 -4.58 14.60 -15.88
C LYS A 20 -5.88 13.82 -15.75
N GLU A 21 -6.95 14.30 -16.37
CA GLU A 21 -8.25 13.61 -16.41
C GLU A 21 -8.13 12.21 -17.04
N VAL A 22 -7.38 12.08 -18.14
CA VAL A 22 -7.09 10.77 -18.74
C VAL A 22 -6.31 9.87 -17.77
N SER A 23 -5.35 10.41 -17.02
CA SER A 23 -4.52 9.65 -16.08
C SER A 23 -5.31 9.12 -14.89
N GLN A 24 -6.36 9.82 -14.49
CA GLN A 24 -7.30 9.41 -13.44
C GLN A 24 -8.43 8.49 -13.92
N CYS A 25 -8.53 8.23 -15.23
CA CYS A 25 -9.64 7.49 -15.81
C CYS A 25 -9.80 6.09 -15.19
N GLY A 26 -11.05 5.66 -15.03
CA GLY A 26 -11.43 4.40 -14.37
C GLY A 26 -11.10 3.12 -15.13
N TYR A 27 -10.36 3.21 -16.25
CA TYR A 27 -9.81 2.05 -16.97
C TYR A 27 -8.60 2.46 -17.80
N LEU A 28 -7.40 2.11 -17.34
CA LEU A 28 -6.14 2.28 -18.09
C LEU A 28 -5.47 0.93 -18.31
N SER A 29 -5.57 0.39 -19.53
CA SER A 29 -4.84 -0.81 -19.92
C SER A 29 -3.34 -0.54 -20.09
N MET A 30 -2.48 -1.55 -19.92
CA MET A 30 -1.04 -1.38 -20.20
C MET A 30 -0.76 -0.88 -21.62
N ALA A 31 -1.53 -1.29 -22.63
CA ALA A 31 -1.35 -0.82 -23.99
C ALA A 31 -1.62 0.70 -24.12
N MET A 32 -2.58 1.23 -23.37
CA MET A 32 -2.84 2.67 -23.29
C MET A 32 -1.73 3.40 -22.55
N VAL A 33 -1.30 2.88 -21.40
CA VAL A 33 -0.18 3.43 -20.62
C VAL A 33 1.08 3.50 -21.47
N GLU A 34 1.38 2.44 -22.23
CA GLU A 34 2.55 2.40 -23.11
C GLU A 34 2.46 3.38 -24.27
N LYS A 35 1.28 3.51 -24.89
CA LYS A 35 1.05 4.40 -26.02
C LYS A 35 1.18 5.87 -25.63
N PHE A 36 0.75 6.23 -24.42
CA PHE A 36 0.64 7.62 -23.96
C PHE A 36 1.58 7.95 -22.80
N ALA A 37 2.62 7.15 -22.58
CA ALA A 37 3.52 7.25 -21.43
C ALA A 37 4.15 8.63 -21.22
N ASP A 38 4.41 9.38 -22.31
CA ASP A 38 5.01 10.71 -22.25
C ASP A 38 4.01 11.84 -21.99
N ASN A 39 2.71 11.55 -22.11
CA ASN A 39 1.65 12.52 -21.88
C ASN A 39 0.97 12.34 -20.53
N LEU A 40 0.91 11.10 -20.03
CA LEU A 40 0.25 10.79 -18.76
C LEU A 40 0.91 11.52 -17.58
N ASP A 41 0.07 11.97 -16.65
CA ASP A 41 0.50 12.42 -15.34
C ASP A 41 0.82 11.20 -14.47
N TRP A 42 2.10 11.01 -14.16
CA TRP A 42 2.58 9.82 -13.48
C TRP A 42 2.28 9.80 -11.99
N GLU A 43 1.99 10.94 -11.37
CA GLU A 43 1.51 10.99 -9.99
C GLU A 43 0.10 10.38 -9.94
N GLU A 44 -0.78 10.83 -10.84
CA GLU A 44 -2.15 10.32 -10.98
C GLU A 44 -2.17 8.84 -11.38
N VAL A 45 -1.38 8.44 -12.37
CA VAL A 45 -1.28 7.03 -12.81
C VAL A 45 -0.78 6.12 -11.67
N SER A 46 0.14 6.60 -10.83
CA SER A 46 0.69 5.81 -9.73
C SER A 46 -0.32 5.63 -8.59
N GLY A 47 -1.15 6.64 -8.34
CA GLY A 47 -2.24 6.58 -7.38
C GLY A 47 -3.47 5.81 -7.88
N ASN A 48 -3.62 5.64 -9.20
CA ASN A 48 -4.83 5.11 -9.81
C ASN A 48 -4.93 3.57 -9.75
N SER A 49 -5.82 3.06 -8.89
CA SER A 49 -6.11 1.63 -8.74
C SER A 49 -6.81 0.98 -9.95
N HIS A 50 -7.27 1.77 -10.92
CA HIS A 50 -7.90 1.28 -12.16
C HIS A 50 -6.90 1.01 -13.30
N VAL A 51 -5.62 1.30 -13.08
CA VAL A 51 -4.57 0.92 -14.03
C VAL A 51 -4.34 -0.59 -13.94
N ILE A 52 -4.45 -1.28 -15.07
CA ILE A 52 -4.26 -2.73 -15.15
C ILE A 52 -2.78 -3.02 -15.30
N TRP A 53 -2.03 -2.90 -14.21
CA TRP A 53 -0.59 -3.13 -14.18
C TRP A 53 -0.21 -4.59 -14.46
N THR A 54 0.84 -4.77 -15.25
CA THR A 54 1.60 -6.02 -15.32
C THR A 54 2.97 -5.85 -14.65
N VAL A 55 3.58 -6.94 -14.18
CA VAL A 55 4.94 -6.89 -13.61
C VAL A 55 5.96 -6.36 -14.62
N GLU A 56 5.76 -6.63 -15.91
CA GLU A 56 6.58 -6.08 -16.99
C GLU A 56 6.36 -4.57 -17.17
N GLY A 57 5.12 -4.11 -17.11
CA GLY A 57 4.77 -2.69 -17.14
C GLY A 57 5.37 -1.91 -15.98
N ILE A 58 5.26 -2.44 -14.76
CA ILE A 58 5.89 -1.85 -13.56
C ILE A 58 7.40 -1.77 -13.76
N ASN A 59 8.03 -2.82 -14.28
CA ASN A 59 9.47 -2.83 -14.54
C ASN A 59 9.88 -1.78 -15.59
N LYS A 60 9.11 -1.68 -16.68
CA LYS A 60 9.36 -0.75 -17.80
C LYS A 60 9.28 0.71 -17.33
N PHE A 61 8.31 1.02 -16.47
CA PHE A 61 8.03 2.38 -16.00
C PHE A 61 8.49 2.64 -14.57
N ALA A 62 9.37 1.80 -14.01
CA ALA A 62 9.78 1.85 -12.62
C ALA A 62 10.45 3.17 -12.19
N ASN A 63 10.91 4.00 -13.13
CA ASN A 63 11.51 5.31 -12.87
C ASN A 63 10.53 6.47 -13.06
N ARG A 64 9.31 6.20 -13.54
CA ARG A 64 8.23 7.18 -13.65
C ARG A 64 7.16 6.97 -12.57
N ILE A 65 7.01 5.74 -12.08
CA ILE A 65 6.10 5.44 -10.97
C ILE A 65 6.50 6.22 -9.72
N HIS A 66 5.54 6.93 -9.14
CA HIS A 66 5.61 7.53 -7.81
C HIS A 66 5.33 6.41 -6.80
N TRP A 67 6.41 5.82 -6.27
CA TRP A 67 6.32 4.56 -5.53
C TRP A 67 5.63 4.66 -4.18
N ASP A 68 5.61 5.84 -3.56
CA ASP A 68 4.87 6.09 -2.33
C ASP A 68 3.35 6.06 -2.58
N GLU A 69 2.87 6.72 -3.63
CA GLU A 69 1.48 6.63 -4.09
C GLU A 69 1.13 5.19 -4.49
N PHE A 70 1.97 4.59 -5.33
CA PHE A 70 1.76 3.23 -5.82
C PHE A 70 1.74 2.20 -4.70
N SER A 71 2.61 2.31 -3.70
CA SER A 71 2.59 1.43 -2.52
C SER A 71 1.26 1.48 -1.80
N ARG A 72 0.64 2.66 -1.70
CA ARG A 72 -0.63 2.87 -0.99
C ARG A 72 -1.83 2.31 -1.76
N SER A 73 -1.83 2.37 -3.08
CA SER A 73 -3.02 2.10 -3.89
C SER A 73 -2.91 0.94 -4.89
N CYS A 74 -1.72 0.34 -5.09
CA CYS A 74 -1.57 -0.70 -6.11
C CYS A 74 -2.53 -1.87 -5.88
N PRO A 75 -3.02 -2.54 -6.94
CA PRO A 75 -3.85 -3.72 -6.82
C PRO A 75 -3.25 -4.81 -5.92
N GLU A 76 -4.08 -5.46 -5.09
CA GLU A 76 -3.67 -6.51 -4.14
C GLU A 76 -2.89 -7.66 -4.80
N ASN A 77 -3.26 -8.02 -6.04
CA ASN A 77 -2.65 -9.13 -6.77
C ASN A 77 -1.17 -8.88 -7.14
N LEU A 78 -0.72 -7.62 -7.04
CA LEU A 78 0.69 -7.25 -7.22
C LEU A 78 1.50 -7.41 -5.94
N LEU A 79 0.87 -7.52 -4.77
CA LEU A 79 1.53 -7.70 -3.47
C LEU A 79 1.88 -9.17 -3.21
N SER A 80 2.45 -9.84 -4.22
CA SER A 80 3.01 -11.18 -4.11
C SER A 80 4.46 -11.13 -3.65
N GLU A 81 4.95 -12.19 -3.00
CA GLU A 81 6.36 -12.33 -2.60
C GLU A 81 7.33 -12.02 -3.75
N THR A 82 7.07 -12.58 -4.94
CA THR A 82 7.91 -12.38 -6.13
C THR A 82 8.00 -10.90 -6.53
N THR A 83 6.88 -10.19 -6.51
CA THR A 83 6.83 -8.78 -6.97
C THR A 83 7.40 -7.85 -5.90
N LEU A 84 7.09 -8.09 -4.62
CA LEU A 84 7.67 -7.39 -3.49
C LEU A 84 9.20 -7.53 -3.46
N GLN A 85 9.71 -8.75 -3.66
CA GLN A 85 11.14 -9.02 -3.70
C GLN A 85 11.82 -8.36 -4.90
N LYS A 86 11.19 -8.40 -6.09
CA LYS A 86 11.74 -7.82 -7.32
C LYS A 86 11.95 -6.31 -7.23
N PHE A 87 11.03 -5.60 -6.56
CA PHE A 87 11.06 -4.14 -6.44
C PHE A 87 11.32 -3.68 -5.00
N ALA A 88 11.96 -4.51 -4.18
CA ALA A 88 12.10 -4.28 -2.73
C ALA A 88 12.75 -2.94 -2.35
N SER A 89 13.63 -2.39 -3.19
CA SER A 89 14.28 -1.09 -2.94
C SER A 89 13.45 0.12 -3.38
N LYS A 90 12.34 -0.09 -4.10
CA LYS A 90 11.50 0.97 -4.64
C LYS A 90 10.23 1.17 -3.82
N TRP A 91 9.67 0.10 -3.26
CA TRP A 91 8.49 0.17 -2.42
C TRP A 91 8.67 1.11 -1.22
N ASP A 92 7.64 1.91 -0.94
CA ASP A 92 7.49 2.56 0.36
C ASP A 92 6.95 1.51 1.35
N TRP A 93 7.86 0.92 2.11
CA TRP A 93 7.52 -0.10 3.09
C TRP A 93 6.67 0.42 4.24
N LYS A 94 6.71 1.72 4.54
CA LYS A 94 5.82 2.31 5.56
C LYS A 94 4.38 2.29 5.05
N ALA A 95 4.16 2.72 3.80
CA ALA A 95 2.86 2.66 3.14
C ALA A 95 2.35 1.23 3.02
N LEU A 96 3.17 0.29 2.54
CA LEU A 96 2.80 -1.12 2.45
C LEU A 96 2.41 -1.72 3.80
N SER A 97 3.12 -1.36 4.87
CA SER A 97 2.84 -1.87 6.22
C SER A 97 1.48 -1.44 6.77
N ASN A 98 0.83 -0.44 6.16
CA ASN A 98 -0.50 0.03 6.53
C ASN A 98 -1.62 -0.66 5.71
N ARG A 99 -1.27 -1.62 4.84
CA ARG A 99 -2.23 -2.35 4.00
C ARG A 99 -2.61 -3.69 4.60
N ASP A 100 -3.90 -4.01 4.59
CA ASP A 100 -4.46 -5.27 5.11
C ASP A 100 -3.84 -6.49 4.42
N ASP A 101 -3.60 -6.35 3.11
CA ASP A 101 -2.87 -7.31 2.26
C ASP A 101 -1.50 -7.72 2.81
N ILE A 102 -0.88 -6.85 3.62
CA ILE A 102 0.44 -7.03 4.20
C ILE A 102 0.33 -7.35 5.70
N TYR A 103 -0.32 -6.51 6.52
CA TYR A 103 -0.25 -6.66 7.97
C TYR A 103 -1.01 -7.88 8.51
N ASN A 104 -1.93 -8.47 7.73
CA ASN A 104 -2.57 -9.74 8.06
C ASN A 104 -2.01 -10.93 7.24
N ASN A 105 -1.06 -10.71 6.33
CA ASN A 105 -0.38 -11.77 5.61
C ASN A 105 0.90 -12.20 6.33
N TRP A 106 0.78 -13.16 7.25
CA TRP A 106 1.89 -13.57 8.13
C TRP A 106 3.08 -14.14 7.35
N HIS A 107 2.86 -14.78 6.20
CA HIS A 107 3.94 -15.26 5.34
C HIS A 107 4.77 -14.10 4.78
N LEU A 108 4.12 -13.03 4.30
CA LEU A 108 4.83 -11.85 3.81
C LEU A 108 5.52 -11.08 4.95
N LEU A 109 4.89 -10.98 6.13
CA LEU A 109 5.52 -10.35 7.29
C LEU A 109 6.80 -11.08 7.71
N GLU A 110 6.82 -12.41 7.71
CA GLU A 110 8.02 -13.19 8.00
C GLU A 110 9.09 -12.98 6.93
N LYS A 111 8.68 -13.02 5.67
CA LYS A 111 9.60 -12.91 4.53
C LYS A 111 10.32 -11.56 4.49
N PHE A 112 9.61 -10.48 4.84
CA PHE A 112 10.08 -9.10 4.72
C PHE A 112 10.18 -8.39 6.08
N ALA A 113 10.42 -9.15 7.15
CA ALA A 113 10.46 -8.62 8.51
C ALA A 113 11.49 -7.50 8.71
N ASP A 114 12.57 -7.48 7.93
CA ASP A 114 13.61 -6.44 7.95
C ASP A 114 13.18 -5.14 7.27
N LYS A 115 12.13 -5.15 6.46
CA LYS A 115 11.67 -4.00 5.66
C LYS A 115 10.37 -3.41 6.18
N VAL A 116 9.47 -4.27 6.65
CA VAL A 116 8.17 -3.88 7.19
C VAL A 116 8.34 -2.90 8.35
N ASN A 117 7.53 -1.84 8.35
CA ASN A 117 7.45 -0.91 9.45
C ASN A 117 6.50 -1.46 10.53
N TRP A 118 7.07 -2.19 11.48
CA TRP A 118 6.34 -2.81 12.58
C TRP A 118 5.57 -1.82 13.45
N GLY A 119 5.98 -0.55 13.50
CA GLY A 119 5.23 0.50 14.17
C GLY A 119 3.88 0.78 13.49
N GLU A 120 3.84 0.76 12.16
CA GLU A 120 2.59 0.90 11.40
C GLU A 120 1.74 -0.36 11.55
N VAL A 121 2.35 -1.55 11.41
CA VAL A 121 1.68 -2.85 11.50
C VAL A 121 0.81 -2.96 12.76
N ILE A 122 1.36 -2.67 13.94
CA ILE A 122 0.63 -2.82 15.21
C ILE A 122 -0.45 -1.76 15.44
N THR A 123 -0.48 -0.72 14.61
CA THR A 123 -1.49 0.35 14.67
C THR A 123 -2.63 0.18 13.66
N ASN A 124 -2.58 -0.87 12.83
CA ASN A 124 -3.64 -1.18 11.88
C ASN A 124 -4.89 -1.78 12.53
N TRP A 125 -6.01 -1.64 11.82
CA TRP A 125 -7.29 -2.13 12.27
C TRP A 125 -7.36 -3.66 12.12
N ARG A 126 -8.06 -4.34 13.03
CA ARG A 126 -8.40 -5.77 12.91
C ARG A 126 -7.19 -6.68 12.65
N ILE A 127 -6.17 -6.59 13.49
CA ILE A 127 -5.06 -7.56 13.47
C ILE A 127 -5.59 -8.93 13.88
N GLU A 128 -5.46 -9.92 13.00
CA GLU A 128 -5.99 -11.26 13.21
C GLU A 128 -5.26 -11.98 14.34
N LYS A 129 -6.03 -12.67 15.20
CA LYS A 129 -5.52 -13.48 16.32
C LYS A 129 -4.44 -12.73 17.12
N PRO A 130 -4.78 -11.59 17.76
CA PRO A 130 -3.80 -10.61 18.24
C PRO A 130 -2.77 -11.18 19.23
N LEU A 131 -3.16 -12.16 20.05
CA LEU A 131 -2.27 -12.81 21.01
C LEU A 131 -1.26 -13.76 20.32
N GLU A 132 -1.71 -14.50 19.30
CA GLU A 132 -0.84 -15.37 18.50
C GLU A 132 0.08 -14.53 17.60
N PHE A 133 -0.46 -13.46 17.01
CA PHE A 133 0.31 -12.47 16.25
C PHE A 133 1.46 -11.91 17.10
N PHE A 134 1.16 -11.42 18.31
CA PHE A 134 2.17 -10.91 19.22
C PHE A 134 3.20 -11.99 19.56
N ALA A 135 2.77 -13.19 19.94
CA ALA A 135 3.69 -14.28 20.28
C ALA A 135 4.67 -14.60 19.15
N ARG A 136 4.19 -14.58 17.90
CA ARG A 136 4.97 -14.87 16.69
C ARG A 136 5.93 -13.75 16.31
N PHE A 137 5.51 -12.49 16.45
CA PHE A 137 6.23 -11.33 15.90
C PHE A 137 6.84 -10.38 16.93
N GLN A 138 6.70 -10.66 18.23
CA GLN A 138 7.17 -9.79 19.33
C GLN A 138 8.61 -9.29 19.18
N GLN A 139 9.52 -10.09 18.61
CA GLN A 139 10.93 -9.70 18.44
C GLN A 139 11.13 -8.50 17.51
N TYR A 140 10.17 -8.22 16.63
CA TYR A 140 10.22 -7.10 15.69
C TYR A 140 9.42 -5.88 16.16
N ILE A 141 8.51 -6.07 17.12
CA ILE A 141 7.57 -5.04 17.55
C ILE A 141 8.30 -3.99 18.40
N PRO A 142 8.18 -2.68 18.07
CA PRO A 142 8.69 -1.61 18.91
C PRO A 142 7.92 -1.55 20.24
N MET A 143 8.49 -2.14 21.29
CA MET A 143 7.80 -2.26 22.59
C MET A 143 7.40 -0.92 23.19
N SER A 144 8.15 0.15 22.89
CA SER A 144 7.81 1.52 23.31
C SER A 144 6.51 2.05 22.71
N LYS A 145 6.01 1.46 21.62
CA LYS A 145 4.75 1.83 20.97
C LYS A 145 3.62 0.85 21.27
N LEU A 146 3.91 -0.29 21.90
CA LEU A 146 2.95 -1.39 21.99
C LEU A 146 1.69 -0.99 22.76
N GLN A 147 1.82 -0.39 23.94
CA GLN A 147 0.67 -0.09 24.81
C GLN A 147 -0.32 0.92 24.21
N ASP A 148 0.16 1.81 23.33
CA ASP A 148 -0.66 2.79 22.62
C ASP A 148 -1.18 2.27 21.27
N SER A 149 -0.95 0.99 20.96
CA SER A 149 -1.26 0.40 19.66
C SER A 149 -2.61 -0.31 19.62
N ARG A 150 -3.12 -0.53 18.40
CA ARG A 150 -4.35 -1.30 18.19
C ARG A 150 -4.17 -2.77 18.50
N LEU A 151 -2.97 -3.31 18.28
CA LEU A 151 -2.62 -4.67 18.69
C LEU A 151 -2.84 -4.86 20.19
N TRP A 152 -2.40 -3.91 21.01
CA TRP A 152 -2.59 -3.97 22.46
C TRP A 152 -4.06 -3.98 22.83
N ASN A 153 -4.85 -3.05 22.29
CA ASN A 153 -6.29 -3.01 22.52
C ASN A 153 -6.96 -4.35 22.15
N ALA A 154 -6.61 -4.93 21.00
CA ALA A 154 -7.14 -6.21 20.55
C ALA A 154 -6.71 -7.38 21.46
N MET A 155 -5.48 -7.39 21.97
CA MET A 155 -5.03 -8.39 22.95
C MET A 155 -5.77 -8.27 24.28
N VAL A 156 -5.99 -7.03 24.77
CA VAL A 156 -6.76 -6.76 25.99
C VAL A 156 -8.19 -7.25 25.83
N GLU A 157 -8.86 -6.93 24.72
CA GLU A 157 -10.21 -7.42 24.41
C GLU A 157 -10.27 -8.95 24.38
N ALA A 158 -9.32 -9.60 23.69
CA ALA A 158 -9.23 -11.05 23.63
C ALA A 158 -8.99 -11.69 25.02
N ARG A 159 -8.21 -11.04 25.89
CA ARG A 159 -7.97 -11.52 27.26
C ARG A 159 -9.20 -11.30 28.14
N ALA A 160 -9.85 -10.14 28.05
CA ALA A 160 -11.06 -9.83 28.82
C ALA A 160 -12.20 -10.80 28.49
N LYS A 161 -12.39 -11.14 27.21
CA LYS A 161 -13.37 -12.13 26.78
C LYS A 161 -13.15 -13.50 27.43
N ARG A 162 -11.90 -13.99 27.44
CA ARG A 162 -11.55 -15.27 28.06
C ARG A 162 -11.78 -15.27 29.58
N LEU A 163 -11.35 -14.21 30.27
CA LEU A 163 -11.59 -14.08 31.71
C LEU A 163 -13.09 -14.09 32.05
N MET A 164 -13.92 -13.47 31.20
CA MET A 164 -15.37 -13.48 31.39
C MET A 164 -15.96 -14.88 31.18
N GLN A 165 -15.50 -15.63 30.17
CA GLN A 165 -15.90 -17.03 29.95
C GLN A 165 -15.55 -17.91 31.15
N GLU A 166 -14.31 -17.80 31.64
CA GLU A 166 -13.82 -18.49 32.84
C GLU A 166 -14.69 -18.15 34.07
N ALA A 167 -14.99 -16.86 34.29
CA ALA A 167 -15.82 -16.40 35.41
C ALA A 167 -17.27 -16.91 35.34
N MET A 168 -17.79 -17.14 34.12
CA MET A 168 -19.13 -17.71 33.91
C MET A 168 -19.15 -19.25 33.98
N GLY A 169 -18.00 -19.90 34.15
CA GLY A 169 -17.90 -21.36 34.14
C GLY A 169 -18.09 -21.99 32.75
N ILE A 170 -17.95 -21.19 31.68
CA ILE A 170 -17.99 -21.68 30.31
C ILE A 170 -16.56 -22.11 29.97
N VAL A 171 -16.30 -23.42 30.04
CA VAL A 171 -15.03 -24.02 29.61
C VAL A 171 -15.17 -24.39 28.13
N ASP A 172 -14.22 -23.97 27.29
CA ASP A 172 -14.12 -24.34 25.87
C ASP A 172 -13.99 -25.86 25.67
#